data_AF-A0A7S3IBQ5-F1
#
_entry.id   AF-A0A7S3IBQ5-F1
#
_cell.length_a   1.000
_cell.length_b   1.000
_cell.length_c   1.000
_cell.angle_alpha   90.00
_cell.angle_beta   90.00
_cell.angle_gamma   90.00
#
_symmetry.space_group_name_H-M   'P 1'
#
loop_
_entity.id
_entity.type
_entity.pdbx_description
1 polymer ?
#
loop_
_entity_poly.entity_id
_entity_poly.type
_entity_poly.pdbx_seq_one_letter_code
_entity_poly.pdbx_strand_id
1 'polypeptide(L)'
;EEEGAGDNVEKVIDLVDTYRYQETSFGKKDYVTYIKGYMKRLKAKLSETKPERVEGFMKGAAELVQWVVKNFDEFTFYLPESYDTENIIILSYYDGEDAAPTFVYFLDGLKGILV
;
A
#
# COMPACT_ATOMS: atom_id res chain seq x y z
N GLU A 1 -18.17 33.14 32.42
CA GLU A 1 -17.28 32.02 32.75
C GLU A 1 -17.16 31.18 31.48
N GLU A 2 -16.05 31.33 30.77
CA GLU A 2 -15.67 30.48 29.64
C GLU A 2 -15.07 29.21 30.22
N GLU A 3 -15.61 28.03 29.89
CA GLU A 3 -14.86 26.78 29.98
C GLU A 3 -15.03 26.03 28.66
N GLY A 4 -13.99 26.13 27.83
CA GLY A 4 -13.92 25.57 26.49
C GLY A 4 -13.86 24.05 26.49
N ALA A 5 -14.92 23.42 25.98
CA ALA A 5 -14.82 22.10 25.40
C ALA A 5 -14.13 22.24 24.04
N GLY A 6 -12.80 22.14 24.03
CA GLY A 6 -12.04 21.98 22.80
C GLY A 6 -12.41 20.65 22.17
N ASP A 7 -13.39 20.68 21.27
CA ASP A 7 -13.79 19.56 20.43
C ASP A 7 -12.57 19.10 19.62
N ASN A 8 -11.81 18.15 20.16
CA ASN A 8 -10.69 17.50 19.47
C ASN A 8 -11.30 16.55 18.43
N VAL A 9 -11.81 17.12 17.33
CA VAL A 9 -12.22 16.34 16.16
C VAL A 9 -10.95 15.87 15.46
N GLU A 10 -10.48 14.68 15.84
CA GLU A 10 -9.40 14.02 15.12
C GLU A 10 -9.93 13.55 13.76
N LYS A 11 -9.44 14.17 12.69
CA LYS A 11 -9.71 13.71 11.33
C LYS A 11 -8.79 12.54 11.03
N VAL A 12 -9.37 11.34 10.98
CA VAL A 12 -8.66 10.11 10.62
C VAL A 12 -8.99 9.69 9.19
N ILE A 13 -8.06 9.01 8.54
CA ILE A 13 -8.29 8.37 7.25
C ILE A 13 -9.13 7.12 7.50
N ASP A 14 -10.30 7.05 6.87
CA ASP A 14 -11.28 5.98 7.01
C ASP A 14 -10.69 4.57 6.79
N LEU A 15 -9.88 4.39 5.74
CA LEU A 15 -9.21 3.12 5.44
C LEU A 15 -8.19 2.74 6.51
N VAL A 16 -7.46 3.72 7.03
CA VAL A 16 -6.45 3.48 8.06
C VAL A 16 -7.10 3.06 9.37
N ASP A 17 -8.18 3.74 9.78
CA ASP A 17 -8.91 3.38 11.00
C ASP A 17 -9.67 2.06 10.86
N THR A 18 -10.37 1.85 9.74
CA THR A 18 -11.21 0.66 9.51
C THR A 18 -10.37 -0.61 9.45
N TYR A 19 -9.24 -0.59 8.73
CA TYR A 19 -8.37 -1.76 8.57
C TYR A 19 -7.17 -1.77 9.52
N ARG A 20 -7.15 -0.83 10.48
CA ARG A 20 -6.09 -0.67 11.48
C ARG A 20 -4.69 -0.64 10.89
N TYR A 21 -4.55 0.02 9.73
CA TYR A 21 -3.25 0.13 9.07
C TYR A 21 -2.26 0.91 9.93
N GLN A 22 -1.01 0.45 9.89
CA GLN A 22 0.07 0.99 10.70
C GLN A 22 1.06 1.66 9.77
N GLU A 23 1.26 2.96 9.93
CA GLU A 23 2.26 3.69 9.16
C GLU A 23 3.66 3.13 9.47
N THR A 24 4.47 2.96 8.43
CA THR A 24 5.86 2.52 8.54
C THR A 24 6.73 3.36 7.62
N SER A 25 8.00 3.50 7.99
CA SER A 25 8.99 4.16 7.13
C SER A 25 9.89 3.12 6.47
N PHE A 26 10.26 3.37 5.21
CA PHE A 26 11.24 2.56 4.48
C PHE A 26 12.41 3.42 4.05
N GLY A 27 13.61 2.84 4.03
CA GLY A 27 14.67 3.34 3.17
C GLY A 27 14.38 2.98 1.71
N LYS A 28 14.68 3.87 0.77
CA LYS A 28 14.47 3.63 -0.68
C LYS A 28 15.09 2.33 -1.17
N LYS A 29 16.29 1.97 -0.66
CA LYS A 29 16.97 0.70 -0.99
C LYS A 29 16.26 -0.52 -0.38
N ASP A 30 15.75 -0.37 0.84
CA ASP A 30 15.06 -1.43 1.57
C ASP A 30 13.71 -1.73 0.92
N TYR A 31 12.97 -0.69 0.51
CA TYR A 31 11.74 -0.83 -0.27
C TYR A 31 11.97 -1.58 -1.58
N VAL A 32 13.02 -1.22 -2.34
CA VAL A 32 13.36 -1.92 -3.59
C VAL A 32 13.68 -3.39 -3.36
N THR A 33 14.34 -3.72 -2.25
CA THR A 33 14.66 -5.11 -1.88
C THR A 33 13.39 -5.87 -1.50
N TYR A 34 12.57 -5.27 -0.64
CA TYR A 34 11.29 -5.81 -0.20
C TYR A 34 10.36 -6.09 -1.38
N ILE A 35 10.14 -5.11 -2.27
CA ILE A 35 9.15 -5.24 -3.33
C ILE A 35 9.55 -6.29 -4.38
N LYS A 36 10.87 -6.46 -4.63
CA LYS A 36 11.39 -7.55 -5.46
C LYS A 36 11.08 -8.93 -4.85
N GLY A 37 11.23 -9.07 -3.53
CA GLY A 37 10.86 -10.28 -2.80
C GLY A 37 9.36 -10.58 -2.92
N TYR A 38 8.53 -9.56 -2.67
CA TYR A 38 7.07 -9.66 -2.81
C TYR A 38 6.63 -10.06 -4.22
N MET A 39 7.14 -9.40 -5.27
CA MET A 39 6.83 -9.73 -6.66
C MET A 39 7.22 -11.17 -7.02
N LYS A 40 8.34 -11.68 -6.49
CA LYS A 40 8.77 -13.07 -6.73
C LYS A 40 7.80 -14.07 -6.10
N ARG A 41 7.36 -13.83 -4.86
CA ARG A 41 6.36 -14.67 -4.17
C ARG A 41 5.03 -14.64 -4.92
N LEU A 42 4.58 -13.46 -5.33
CA LEU A 42 3.31 -13.32 -6.05
C LEU A 42 3.36 -13.96 -7.44
N LYS A 43 4.48 -13.84 -8.16
CA LYS A 43 4.71 -14.55 -9.42
C LYS A 43 4.54 -16.06 -9.26
N ALA A 44 5.17 -16.65 -8.24
CA ALA A 44 5.08 -18.09 -8.00
C ALA A 44 3.62 -18.52 -7.82
N LYS A 45 2.88 -17.82 -6.95
CA LYS A 45 1.45 -18.07 -6.71
C LYS A 45 0.59 -17.88 -7.96
N LEU A 46 0.86 -16.84 -8.75
CA LEU A 46 0.14 -16.62 -10.02
C LEU A 46 0.45 -17.70 -11.05
N SER A 47 1.70 -18.18 -11.14
CA SER A 47 2.06 -19.28 -12.03
C SER A 47 1.29 -20.57 -11.72
N GLU A 48 0.94 -20.81 -10.45
CA GLU A 48 0.16 -21.98 -10.03
C GLU A 48 -1.35 -21.81 -10.23
N THR A 49 -1.86 -20.59 -10.03
CA THR A 49 -3.31 -20.34 -9.95
C THR A 49 -3.91 -19.68 -11.20
N LYS A 50 -3.16 -18.77 -11.84
CA LYS A 50 -3.59 -17.93 -12.97
C LYS A 50 -2.39 -17.61 -13.87
N PRO A 51 -1.81 -18.61 -14.55
CA PRO A 51 -0.56 -18.45 -15.28
C PRO A 51 -0.63 -17.38 -16.36
N GLU A 52 -1.79 -17.16 -16.99
CA GLU A 52 -1.98 -16.08 -17.97
C GLU A 52 -1.80 -14.66 -17.41
N ARG A 53 -1.96 -14.47 -16.09
CA ARG A 53 -1.79 -13.16 -15.43
C ARG A 53 -0.33 -12.79 -15.17
N VAL A 54 0.59 -13.76 -15.20
CA VAL A 54 1.98 -13.58 -14.78
C VAL A 54 2.69 -12.50 -15.58
N GLU A 55 2.53 -12.49 -16.90
CA GLU A 55 3.20 -11.52 -17.77
C GLU A 55 2.66 -10.10 -17.54
N GLY A 56 1.34 -9.95 -17.52
CA GLY A 56 0.69 -8.67 -17.28
C GLY A 56 1.02 -8.09 -15.90
N PHE A 57 1.03 -8.94 -14.87
CA PHE A 57 1.43 -8.55 -13.52
C PHE A 57 2.88 -8.07 -13.49
N MET A 58 3.82 -8.82 -14.07
CA MET A 58 5.24 -8.44 -14.03
C MET A 58 5.53 -7.13 -14.74
N LYS A 59 4.87 -6.88 -15.88
CA LYS A 59 5.00 -5.61 -16.59
C LYS A 59 4.46 -4.45 -15.77
N GLY A 60 3.19 -4.54 -15.34
CA GLY A 60 2.55 -3.47 -14.57
C GLY A 60 3.21 -3.22 -13.22
N ALA A 61 3.68 -4.27 -12.54
CA ALA A 61 4.39 -4.14 -11.28
C ALA A 61 5.74 -3.45 -11.45
N ALA A 62 6.47 -3.72 -12.54
CA ALA A 62 7.72 -3.02 -12.82
C ALA A 62 7.49 -1.52 -13.05
N GLU A 63 6.45 -1.14 -13.80
CA GLU A 63 6.08 0.25 -14.04
C GLU A 63 5.69 0.97 -12.73
N LEU A 64 4.87 0.33 -11.90
CA LEU A 64 4.47 0.88 -10.60
C LEU A 64 5.68 1.06 -9.68
N VAL A 65 6.56 0.06 -9.58
CA VAL A 65 7.76 0.15 -8.74
C VAL A 65 8.67 1.28 -9.20
N GLN A 66 8.84 1.48 -10.51
CA GLN A 66 9.63 2.59 -11.03
C GLN A 66 9.03 3.94 -10.64
N TRP A 67 7.71 4.09 -10.74
CA TRP A 67 7.01 5.31 -10.34
C TRP A 67 7.14 5.58 -8.84
N VAL A 68 6.94 4.58 -8.00
CA VAL A 68 7.11 4.71 -6.53
C VAL A 68 8.54 5.06 -6.17
N VAL A 69 9.54 4.43 -6.79
CA VAL A 69 10.96 4.75 -6.53
C VAL A 69 11.30 6.16 -6.98
N LYS A 70 10.71 6.66 -8.07
CA LYS A 70 10.93 8.02 -8.56
C LYS A 70 10.40 9.07 -7.58
N ASN A 71 9.21 8.83 -7.04
CA ASN A 71 8.49 9.76 -6.16
C ASN A 71 8.47 9.26 -4.70
N PHE A 72 9.53 8.57 -4.27
CA PHE A 72 9.55 7.78 -3.03
C PHE A 72 9.17 8.60 -1.79
N ASP A 73 9.60 9.86 -1.74
CA ASP A 73 9.39 10.75 -0.61
C ASP A 73 7.94 11.30 -0.54
N GLU A 74 7.13 11.11 -1.60
CA GLU A 74 5.70 11.49 -1.64
C GLU A 74 4.77 10.37 -1.15
N PHE A 75 5.30 9.15 -0.95
CA PHE A 75 4.52 8.01 -0.49
C PHE A 75 4.60 7.80 1.01
N THR A 76 3.45 7.54 1.60
CA THR A 76 3.31 6.94 2.92
C THR A 76 3.14 5.44 2.77
N PHE A 77 3.83 4.66 3.60
CA PHE A 77 3.79 3.20 3.57
C PHE A 77 3.02 2.69 4.78
N TYR A 78 2.17 1.68 4.56
CA TYR A 78 1.37 1.08 5.62
C TYR A 78 1.53 -0.44 5.66
N LEU A 79 1.59 -0.95 6.88
CA LEU A 79 1.49 -2.36 7.22
C LEU A 79 0.04 -2.71 7.59
N PRO A 80 -0.42 -3.93 7.30
CA PRO A 80 -1.67 -4.44 7.84
C PRO A 80 -1.55 -4.66 9.35
N GLU A 81 -2.69 -4.73 10.06
CA GLU A 81 -2.76 -5.00 11.51
C GLU A 81 -1.95 -6.22 11.95
N SER A 82 -1.86 -7.25 11.10
CA SER A 82 -1.11 -8.48 11.40
C SER A 82 0.42 -8.31 11.39
N TYR A 83 0.94 -7.15 10.97
CA TYR A 83 2.37 -6.88 10.80
C TYR A 83 3.12 -7.90 9.93
N ASP A 84 2.40 -8.57 9.03
CA ASP A 84 2.98 -9.55 8.13
C ASP A 84 3.80 -8.80 7.06
N THR A 85 5.12 -8.72 7.29
CA THR A 85 6.08 -8.11 6.38
C THR A 85 6.34 -8.95 5.14
N GLU A 86 5.74 -10.14 5.02
CA GLU A 86 5.76 -10.91 3.79
C GLU A 86 4.60 -10.57 2.84
N ASN A 87 3.52 -10.01 3.40
CA ASN A 87 2.37 -9.49 2.66
C ASN A 87 2.64 -8.10 2.07
N ILE A 88 1.65 -7.59 1.32
CA ILE A 88 1.71 -6.30 0.62
C ILE A 88 1.93 -5.14 1.59
N ILE A 89 2.88 -4.26 1.27
CA ILE A 89 2.94 -2.91 1.81
C ILE A 89 1.99 -2.04 1.01
N ILE A 90 1.06 -1.42 1.72
CA ILE A 90 0.06 -0.55 1.13
C ILE A 90 0.67 0.84 1.00
N LEU A 91 0.47 1.47 -0.15
CA LEU A 91 1.03 2.78 -0.44
C LEU A 91 -0.11 3.81 -0.43
N SER A 92 0.15 5.00 0.08
CA SER A 92 -0.71 6.15 -0.18
C SER A 92 0.09 7.36 -0.60
N TYR A 93 -0.52 8.25 -1.36
CA TYR A 93 0.04 9.55 -1.74
C TYR A 93 -1.10 10.56 -1.90
N TYR A 94 -0.78 11.85 -1.85
CA TYR A 94 -1.73 12.92 -2.18
C TYR A 94 -1.51 13.33 -3.64
N ASP A 95 -2.56 13.35 -4.44
CA ASP A 95 -2.49 13.81 -5.83
C ASP A 95 -2.76 15.33 -5.85
N GLY A 96 -1.71 16.12 -6.05
CA GLY A 96 -1.81 17.58 -6.08
C GLY A 96 -2.32 18.18 -4.76
N GLU A 97 -3.48 18.84 -4.82
CA GLU A 97 -4.10 19.52 -3.68
C GLU A 97 -5.31 18.76 -3.11
N ASP A 98 -5.40 17.45 -3.42
CA ASP A 98 -6.50 16.62 -2.95
C ASP A 98 -6.58 16.58 -1.41
N ALA A 99 -7.80 16.67 -0.90
CA ALA A 99 -8.07 16.68 0.54
C ALA A 99 -7.91 15.30 1.21
N ALA A 100 -7.83 14.22 0.42
CA ALA A 100 -7.72 12.85 0.89
C ALA A 100 -6.64 12.10 0.09
N PRO A 101 -5.90 11.16 0.71
CA PRO A 101 -4.87 10.42 0.01
C PRO A 101 -5.46 9.33 -0.88
N THR A 102 -4.80 9.07 -2.00
CA THR A 102 -5.06 7.92 -2.87
C THR A 102 -4.27 6.71 -2.37
N PHE A 103 -4.94 5.57 -2.21
CA PHE A 103 -4.31 4.31 -1.84
C PHE A 103 -4.05 3.40 -3.05
N VAL A 104 -2.89 2.76 -3.06
CA VAL A 104 -2.45 1.88 -4.16
C VAL A 104 -2.23 0.46 -3.65
N TYR A 105 -2.83 -0.50 -4.36
CA TYR A 105 -2.76 -1.93 -4.07
C TYR A 105 -2.42 -2.74 -5.32
N PHE A 106 -1.70 -3.85 -5.17
CA PHE A 106 -1.55 -4.85 -6.22
C PHE A 106 -2.79 -5.74 -6.27
N LEU A 107 -3.65 -5.54 -7.28
CA LEU A 107 -4.88 -6.32 -7.44
C LEU A 107 -4.63 -7.84 -7.47
N ASP A 108 -3.58 -8.29 -8.18
CA ASP A 108 -3.23 -9.71 -8.26
C ASP A 108 -2.78 -10.29 -6.90
N GLY A 109 -2.41 -9.44 -5.94
CA GLY A 109 -2.07 -9.80 -4.56
C GLY A 109 -3.26 -9.83 -3.60
N LEU A 110 -4.45 -9.39 -4.03
CA LEU A 110 -5.65 -9.34 -3.21
C LEU A 110 -6.58 -10.53 -3.50
N LYS A 111 -7.39 -10.88 -2.49
CA LYS A 111 -8.48 -11.85 -2.62
C LYS A 111 -9.81 -11.14 -2.42
N GLY A 112 -10.60 -11.03 -3.48
CA GLY A 112 -11.97 -10.53 -3.39
C GLY A 112 -12.89 -11.55 -2.73
N ILE A 113 -13.73 -11.08 -1.81
CA ILE A 113 -14.85 -11.84 -1.25
C ILE A 113 -16.12 -11.06 -1.60
N LEU A 114 -17.05 -11.72 -2.29
CA LEU A 114 -18.40 -11.18 -2.49
C LEU A 114 -19.20 -11.54 -1.25
N VAL A 115 -19.67 -10.52 -0.54
CA VAL A 115 -20.53 -10.64 0.64
C VAL A 115 -21.97 -10.31 0.28
#